data_AF-A0A1Y1K6P0-F1
#
_entry.id   AF-A0A1Y1K6P0-F1
#
_cell.length_a   1.000
_cell.length_b   1.000
_cell.length_c   1.000
_cell.angle_alpha   90.00
_cell.angle_beta   90.00
_cell.angle_gamma   90.00
#
_symmetry.space_group_name_H-M   'P 1'
#
loop_
_entity.id
_entity.type
_entity.pdbx_description
1 polymer ?
#
loop_
_entity_poly.entity_id
_entity_poly.type
_entity_poly.pdbx_seq_one_letter_code
_entity_poly.pdbx_strand_id
1 'polypeptide(L)'
;MPKIEAANYERNLQQLTTNINNYLSRKSYPPEWPPTLKDYEIVVENEAGPLMVSPTGQFITPCTCPGVLLVKFITENLTEAAIRIDNYKRDKYVERSLHQQCIDELHLPVLHKDDNVTPDLMIHCCNQLLRCKDDLEYLKGLHLNITTYYSVLTDGTVCIPWNWTL
;
A
#
# COMPACT_ATOMS: atom_id res chain seq x y z
N MET A 1 6.15 19.24 -11.20
CA MET A 1 6.36 18.95 -12.63
C MET A 1 7.05 17.59 -12.68
N PRO A 2 6.48 16.56 -13.32
CA PRO A 2 6.95 15.18 -13.19
C PRO A 2 8.45 14.97 -13.48
N LYS A 3 9.01 15.75 -14.42
CA LYS A 3 10.45 15.69 -14.76
C LYS A 3 11.37 16.13 -13.60
N ILE A 4 10.95 17.13 -12.82
CA ILE A 4 11.72 17.64 -11.67
C ILE A 4 11.66 16.61 -10.53
N GLU A 5 10.51 15.99 -10.32
CA GLU A 5 10.32 14.93 -9.31
C GLU A 5 11.17 13.69 -9.62
N ALA A 6 11.20 13.25 -10.88
CA ALA A 6 12.05 12.13 -11.31
C ALA A 6 13.55 12.41 -11.11
N ALA A 7 14.03 13.61 -11.48
CA ALA A 7 15.44 13.99 -11.28
C ALA A 7 15.81 14.09 -9.79
N ASN A 8 14.89 14.51 -8.94
CA ASN A 8 15.10 14.53 -7.49
C ASN A 8 15.21 13.10 -6.94
N TYR A 9 14.31 12.22 -7.38
CA TYR A 9 14.32 10.81 -6.99
C TYR A 9 15.61 10.10 -7.45
N GLU A 10 16.11 10.40 -8.65
CA GLU A 10 17.39 9.88 -9.13
C GLU A 10 18.55 10.26 -8.20
N ARG A 11 18.62 11.52 -7.75
CA ARG A 11 19.64 11.97 -6.80
C ARG A 11 19.53 11.24 -5.46
N ASN A 12 18.32 11.03 -4.97
CA ASN A 12 18.06 10.26 -3.75
C ASN A 12 18.56 8.82 -3.89
N LEU A 13 18.29 8.16 -5.02
CA LEU A 13 18.76 6.81 -5.31
C LEU A 13 20.29 6.74 -5.38
N GLN A 14 20.93 7.72 -6.02
CA GLN A 14 22.39 7.81 -6.11
C GLN A 14 23.04 7.91 -4.72
N GLN A 15 22.45 8.73 -3.85
CA GLN A 15 22.95 8.91 -2.48
C GLN A 15 22.84 7.61 -1.67
N LEU A 16 21.67 6.95 -1.70
CA LEU A 16 21.47 5.69 -1.01
C LEU A 16 22.41 4.60 -1.54
N THR A 17 22.53 4.49 -2.85
CA THR A 17 23.41 3.50 -3.51
C THR A 17 24.87 3.75 -3.17
N THR A 18 25.29 5.01 -3.08
CA THR A 18 26.64 5.38 -2.62
C THR A 18 26.89 4.92 -1.17
N ASN A 19 25.91 5.10 -0.29
CA ASN A 19 25.99 4.64 1.10
C ASN A 19 26.07 3.11 1.20
N ILE A 20 25.33 2.39 0.37
CA ILE A 20 25.40 0.92 0.27
C ILE A 20 26.77 0.48 -0.27
N ASN A 21 27.27 1.10 -1.35
CA ASN A 21 28.57 0.77 -1.91
C ASN A 21 29.71 1.04 -0.91
N ASN A 22 29.63 2.13 -0.14
CA ASN A 22 30.59 2.41 0.92
C ASN A 22 30.59 1.32 2.00
N TYR A 23 29.42 0.80 2.37
CA TYR A 23 29.32 -0.36 3.26
C TYR A 23 29.97 -1.59 2.62
N LEU A 24 29.61 -1.91 1.37
CA LEU A 24 30.07 -3.09 0.65
C LEU A 24 31.58 -3.10 0.35
N SER A 25 32.20 -1.92 0.26
CA SER A 25 33.65 -1.82 0.11
C SER A 25 34.43 -2.33 1.33
N ARG A 26 33.77 -2.46 2.49
CA ARG A 26 34.40 -2.85 3.77
C ARG A 26 33.80 -4.12 4.37
N LYS A 27 32.57 -4.47 3.99
CA LYS A 27 31.78 -5.55 4.59
C LYS A 27 31.00 -6.28 3.51
N SER A 28 30.72 -7.57 3.71
CA SER A 28 29.73 -8.28 2.91
C SER A 28 28.32 -8.06 3.47
N TYR A 29 27.31 -8.42 2.67
CA TYR A 29 25.97 -8.61 3.21
C TYR A 29 25.97 -9.72 4.28
N PRO A 30 25.03 -9.67 5.25
CA PRO A 30 24.93 -10.68 6.30
C PRO A 30 24.65 -12.07 5.71
N PRO A 31 25.33 -13.13 6.20
CA PRO A 31 25.17 -14.49 5.66
C PRO A 31 23.77 -15.08 5.87
N GLU A 32 23.00 -14.55 6.82
CA GLU A 32 21.61 -14.92 7.09
C GLU A 32 20.62 -14.40 6.04
N TRP A 33 21.04 -13.50 5.14
CA TRP A 33 20.19 -13.03 4.06
C TRP A 33 19.90 -14.16 3.06
N PRO A 34 18.71 -14.20 2.46
CA PRO A 34 18.44 -15.13 1.38
C PRO A 34 19.36 -14.87 0.19
N PRO A 35 19.57 -15.87 -0.70
CA PRO A 35 20.40 -15.70 -1.89
C PRO A 35 19.93 -14.56 -2.82
N THR A 36 18.68 -14.13 -2.71
CA THR A 36 18.10 -13.03 -3.47
C THR A 36 17.03 -12.31 -2.64
N LEU A 37 16.90 -11.00 -2.87
CA LEU A 37 15.84 -10.15 -2.33
C LEU A 37 14.81 -9.73 -3.39
N LYS A 38 14.68 -10.48 -4.49
CA LYS A 38 13.80 -10.14 -5.63
C LYS A 38 12.33 -9.88 -5.28
N ASP A 39 11.86 -10.46 -4.17
CA ASP A 39 10.46 -10.36 -3.73
C ASP A 39 10.23 -9.16 -2.79
N TYR A 40 11.29 -8.43 -2.45
CA TYR A 40 11.26 -7.24 -1.60
C TYR A 40 11.46 -5.98 -2.43
N GLU A 41 10.85 -4.90 -1.95
CA GLU A 41 10.97 -3.58 -2.56
C GLU A 41 11.46 -2.57 -1.54
N ILE A 42 12.21 -1.57 -2.01
CA ILE A 42 12.69 -0.45 -1.21
C ILE A 42 12.17 0.85 -1.81
N VAL A 43 11.57 1.69 -0.97
CA VAL A 43 11.08 3.02 -1.29
C VAL A 43 12.04 4.03 -0.67
N VAL A 44 12.66 4.82 -1.53
CA VAL A 44 13.64 5.83 -1.13
C VAL A 44 12.98 7.18 -1.03
N GLU A 45 12.95 7.74 0.17
CA GLU A 45 12.40 9.07 0.42
C GLU A 45 13.50 10.14 0.55
N ASN A 46 13.07 11.40 0.60
CA ASN A 46 13.95 12.53 0.87
C ASN A 46 14.58 12.42 2.28
N GLU A 47 15.48 13.33 2.62
CA GLU A 47 16.29 13.26 3.84
C GLU A 47 15.49 13.16 5.15
N ALA A 48 14.25 13.65 5.17
CA ALA A 48 13.34 13.62 6.32
C ALA A 48 12.43 12.36 6.35
N GLY A 49 12.63 11.41 5.43
CA GLY A 49 11.84 10.18 5.35
C GLY A 49 12.06 9.23 6.54
N PRO A 50 11.07 8.40 6.88
CA PRO A 50 11.20 7.45 7.97
C PRO A 50 12.05 6.25 7.56
N LEU A 51 12.55 5.51 8.56
CA LEU A 51 13.11 4.18 8.39
C LEU A 51 12.11 3.17 8.96
N MET A 52 11.31 2.54 8.10
CA MET A 52 10.22 1.66 8.55
C MET A 52 9.81 0.63 7.49
N VAL A 53 9.11 -0.41 7.93
CA VAL A 53 8.41 -1.34 7.03
C VAL A 53 7.00 -0.82 6.81
N SER A 54 6.58 -0.67 5.56
CA SER A 54 5.22 -0.28 5.20
C SER A 54 4.20 -1.41 5.49
N PRO A 55 2.90 -1.13 5.53
CA PRO A 55 1.86 -2.17 5.64
C PRO A 55 1.89 -3.19 4.50
N THR A 56 2.39 -2.80 3.31
CA THR A 56 2.53 -3.68 2.13
C THR A 56 3.84 -4.49 2.14
N GLY A 57 4.69 -4.28 3.16
CA GLY A 57 5.96 -4.98 3.36
C GLY A 57 7.14 -4.41 2.58
N GLN A 58 6.99 -3.24 1.95
CA GLN A 58 8.11 -2.47 1.38
C GLN A 58 8.96 -1.84 2.48
N PHE A 59 10.27 -1.78 2.29
CA PHE A 59 11.19 -1.03 3.15
C PHE A 59 11.19 0.45 2.76
N ILE A 60 10.85 1.34 3.68
CA ILE A 60 10.93 2.80 3.48
C ILE A 60 12.20 3.29 4.17
N THR A 61 13.02 4.06 3.45
CA THR A 61 14.27 4.62 3.98
C THR A 61 14.51 6.04 3.47
N PRO A 62 15.09 6.95 4.27
CA PRO A 62 15.62 8.20 3.75
C PRO A 62 16.84 7.93 2.87
N CYS A 63 17.03 8.73 1.82
CA CYS A 63 18.19 8.66 0.92
C CYS A 63 19.55 8.85 1.62
N THR A 64 19.57 9.55 2.76
CA THR A 64 20.76 9.81 3.58
C THR A 64 21.10 8.66 4.53
N CYS A 65 20.29 7.60 4.57
CA CYS A 65 20.46 6.47 5.49
C CYS A 65 21.86 5.83 5.34
N PRO A 66 22.67 5.76 6.41
CA PRO A 66 23.98 5.12 6.37
C PRO A 66 23.86 3.63 6.03
N GLY A 67 24.74 3.10 5.18
CA GLY A 67 24.66 1.71 4.71
C GLY A 67 24.67 0.66 5.84
N VAL A 68 25.42 0.90 6.92
CA VAL A 68 25.40 0.03 8.11
C VAL A 68 24.03 -0.02 8.77
N LEU A 69 23.37 1.14 8.88
CA LEU A 69 22.05 1.25 9.49
C LEU A 69 20.99 0.59 8.59
N LEU A 70 21.08 0.82 7.27
CA LEU A 70 20.17 0.21 6.30
C LEU A 70 20.27 -1.31 6.29
N VAL A 71 21.49 -1.87 6.25
CA VAL A 71 21.69 -3.31 6.26
C VAL A 71 21.17 -3.92 7.56
N LYS A 72 21.45 -3.30 8.71
CA LYS A 72 20.91 -3.73 10.00
C LYS A 72 19.39 -3.72 10.00
N PHE A 73 18.78 -2.62 9.56
CA PHE A 73 17.32 -2.46 9.49
C PHE A 73 16.69 -3.54 8.60
N ILE A 74 17.20 -3.77 7.39
CA ILE A 74 16.69 -4.82 6.50
C ILE A 74 16.79 -6.17 7.21
N THR A 75 17.96 -6.50 7.77
CA THR A 75 18.19 -7.78 8.47
C THR A 75 17.17 -8.05 9.56
N GLU A 76 16.91 -7.05 10.41
CA GLU A 76 15.97 -7.17 11.54
C GLU A 76 14.51 -7.30 11.08
N ASN A 77 14.19 -6.88 9.85
CA ASN A 77 12.82 -6.75 9.36
C ASN A 77 12.47 -7.67 8.18
N LEU A 78 13.40 -8.50 7.69
CA LEU A 78 13.18 -9.40 6.53
C LEU A 78 11.97 -10.33 6.71
N THR A 79 11.85 -10.94 7.88
CA THR A 79 10.75 -11.86 8.21
C THR A 79 9.42 -11.13 8.27
N GLU A 80 9.38 -9.98 8.92
CA GLU A 80 8.16 -9.18 9.05
C GLU A 80 7.70 -8.63 7.69
N ALA A 81 8.62 -8.13 6.88
CA ALA A 81 8.35 -7.69 5.53
C ALA A 81 7.76 -8.82 4.66
N ALA A 82 8.32 -10.04 4.73
CA ALA A 82 7.79 -11.20 4.00
C ALA A 82 6.34 -11.52 4.40
N ILE A 83 6.04 -11.54 5.70
CA ILE A 83 4.68 -11.78 6.21
C ILE A 83 3.72 -10.71 5.67
N ARG A 84 4.12 -9.44 5.70
CA ARG A 84 3.30 -8.33 5.21
C ARG A 84 3.07 -8.39 3.69
N ILE A 85 4.10 -8.76 2.91
CA ILE A 85 3.99 -8.97 1.46
C ILE A 85 2.96 -10.07 1.16
N ASP A 86 3.05 -11.20 1.85
CA ASP A 86 2.15 -12.33 1.64
C ASP A 86 0.71 -12.01 2.05
N ASN A 87 0.53 -11.29 3.16
CA ASN A 87 -0.77 -10.81 3.59
C ASN A 87 -1.38 -9.85 2.57
N TYR A 88 -0.62 -8.84 2.14
CA TYR A 88 -1.08 -7.88 1.15
C TYR A 88 -1.45 -8.54 -0.19
N LYS A 89 -0.68 -9.53 -0.66
CA LYS A 89 -1.00 -10.32 -1.86
C LYS A 89 -2.33 -11.05 -1.68
N ARG A 90 -2.53 -11.72 -0.54
CA ARG A 90 -3.78 -12.44 -0.24
C ARG A 90 -4.96 -11.49 -0.18
N ASP A 91 -4.81 -10.38 0.51
CA ASP A 91 -5.88 -9.39 0.69
C ASP A 91 -6.29 -8.80 -0.65
N LYS A 92 -5.37 -8.53 -1.58
CA LYS A 92 -5.72 -8.10 -2.95
C LYS A 92 -6.63 -9.09 -3.68
N TYR A 93 -6.43 -10.40 -3.51
CA TYR A 93 -7.29 -11.40 -4.13
C TYR A 93 -8.68 -11.42 -3.48
N VAL A 94 -8.73 -11.35 -2.14
CA VAL A 94 -9.99 -11.33 -1.38
C VAL A 94 -10.78 -10.06 -1.69
N GLU A 95 -10.12 -8.89 -1.66
CA GLU A 95 -10.69 -7.60 -2.02
C GLU A 95 -11.32 -7.65 -3.41
N ARG A 96 -10.61 -8.16 -4.42
CA ARG A 96 -11.13 -8.26 -5.78
C ARG A 96 -12.38 -9.14 -5.87
N SER A 97 -12.41 -10.25 -5.13
CA SER A 97 -13.57 -11.14 -5.10
C SER A 97 -14.78 -10.45 -4.44
N LEU A 98 -14.58 -9.83 -3.28
CA LEU A 98 -15.64 -9.15 -2.53
C LEU A 98 -16.14 -7.90 -3.25
N HIS A 99 -15.24 -7.17 -3.92
CA HIS A 99 -15.57 -6.01 -4.74
C HIS A 99 -16.54 -6.37 -5.86
N GLN A 100 -16.24 -7.45 -6.60
CA GLN A 100 -17.13 -7.94 -7.64
C GLN A 100 -18.46 -8.42 -7.06
N GLN A 101 -18.42 -9.14 -5.93
CA GLN A 101 -19.63 -9.60 -5.26
C GLN A 101 -20.52 -8.44 -4.81
N CYS A 102 -19.94 -7.34 -4.31
CA CYS A 102 -20.69 -6.13 -3.96
C CYS A 102 -21.37 -5.51 -5.17
N ILE A 103 -20.66 -5.40 -6.30
CA ILE A 103 -21.22 -4.90 -7.57
C ILE A 103 -22.44 -5.73 -7.98
N ASP A 104 -22.31 -7.06 -7.93
CA ASP A 104 -23.35 -7.97 -8.39
C ASP A 104 -24.56 -8.00 -7.45
N GLU A 105 -24.34 -8.15 -6.14
CA GLU A 105 -25.42 -8.31 -5.14
C GLU A 105 -26.14 -7.00 -4.80
N LEU A 106 -25.45 -5.86 -4.82
CA LEU A 106 -26.07 -4.54 -4.57
C LEU A 106 -26.51 -3.87 -5.87
N HIS A 107 -26.27 -4.52 -7.02
CA HIS A 107 -26.60 -3.99 -8.34
C HIS A 107 -26.02 -2.59 -8.59
N LEU A 108 -24.76 -2.41 -8.19
CA LEU A 108 -24.02 -1.17 -8.43
C LEU A 108 -23.49 -1.20 -9.87
N PRO A 109 -23.67 -0.14 -10.67
CA PRO A 109 -23.00 -0.07 -11.97
C PRO A 109 -21.48 -0.01 -11.82
N VAL A 110 -21.01 0.68 -10.77
CA VAL A 110 -19.59 0.91 -10.50
C VAL A 110 -19.36 1.00 -8.99
N LEU A 111 -18.28 0.36 -8.53
CA LEU A 111 -17.71 0.51 -7.20
C LEU A 111 -16.25 0.91 -7.33
N HIS A 112 -15.87 2.07 -6.79
CA HIS A 112 -14.49 2.56 -6.74
C HIS A 112 -14.01 2.71 -5.30
N LYS A 113 -12.71 2.96 -5.16
CA LYS A 113 -12.09 3.34 -3.90
C LYS A 113 -11.03 4.40 -4.12
N ASP A 114 -10.79 5.22 -3.12
CA ASP A 114 -9.64 6.14 -3.09
C ASP A 114 -8.34 5.38 -2.79
N ASP A 115 -7.21 5.93 -3.23
CA ASP A 115 -5.87 5.32 -3.07
C ASP A 115 -5.48 5.08 -1.60
N ASN A 116 -6.06 5.86 -0.68
CA ASN A 116 -5.82 5.73 0.76
C ASN A 116 -6.64 4.61 1.42
N VAL A 117 -7.56 3.97 0.69
CA VAL A 117 -8.32 2.81 1.15
C VAL A 117 -7.53 1.55 0.82
N THR A 118 -6.81 1.04 1.81
CA THR A 118 -6.02 -0.19 1.69
C THR A 118 -6.93 -1.42 1.49
N PRO A 119 -6.39 -2.53 0.94
CA PRO A 119 -7.18 -3.74 0.72
C PRO A 119 -7.93 -4.25 1.95
N ASP A 120 -7.32 -4.19 3.13
CA ASP A 120 -7.94 -4.61 4.39
C ASP A 120 -9.17 -3.75 4.76
N LEU A 121 -9.08 -2.43 4.59
CA LEU A 121 -10.20 -1.52 4.82
C LEU A 121 -11.31 -1.74 3.79
N MET A 122 -10.94 -1.99 2.53
CA MET A 122 -11.91 -2.29 1.47
C MET A 122 -12.62 -3.62 1.72
N ILE A 123 -11.89 -4.67 2.12
CA ILE A 123 -12.46 -5.96 2.53
C ILE A 123 -13.45 -5.77 3.67
N HIS A 124 -13.10 -4.98 4.69
CA HIS A 124 -13.99 -4.69 5.80
C HIS A 124 -15.27 -4.00 5.33
N CYS A 125 -15.13 -2.94 4.51
CA CYS A 125 -16.26 -2.21 3.93
C CYS A 125 -17.17 -3.11 3.09
N CYS A 126 -16.60 -3.90 2.18
CA CYS A 126 -17.36 -4.83 1.33
C CYS A 126 -18.13 -5.87 2.15
N ASN A 127 -17.50 -6.46 3.17
CA ASN A 127 -18.21 -7.39 4.06
C ASN A 127 -19.39 -6.74 4.78
N GLN A 128 -19.25 -5.49 5.21
CA GLN A 128 -20.36 -4.74 5.82
C GLN A 128 -21.48 -4.45 4.81
N LEU A 129 -21.12 -3.99 3.60
CA LEU A 129 -22.06 -3.73 2.51
C LEU A 129 -22.89 -4.99 2.16
N LEU A 130 -22.22 -6.14 2.01
CA LEU A 130 -22.88 -7.42 1.73
C LEU A 130 -23.77 -7.89 2.89
N ARG A 131 -23.33 -7.68 4.14
CA ARG A 131 -24.10 -8.05 5.33
C ARG A 131 -25.39 -7.26 5.46
N CYS A 132 -25.37 -5.98 5.08
CA CYS A 132 -26.50 -5.07 5.19
C CYS A 132 -27.27 -4.90 3.87
N LYS A 133 -27.05 -5.75 2.88
CA LYS A 133 -27.56 -5.56 1.52
C LYS A 133 -29.08 -5.34 1.42
N ASP A 134 -29.85 -6.01 2.27
CA ASP A 134 -31.31 -5.93 2.26
C ASP A 134 -31.81 -4.56 2.77
N ASP A 135 -31.04 -3.93 3.66
CA ASP A 135 -31.32 -2.57 4.16
C ASP A 135 -30.79 -1.49 3.21
N LEU A 136 -30.02 -1.85 2.18
CA LEU A 136 -29.32 -0.96 1.26
C LEU A 136 -29.92 -0.97 -0.16
N GLU A 137 -31.19 -1.37 -0.32
CA GLU A 137 -31.85 -1.41 -1.64
C GLU A 137 -31.78 -0.07 -2.40
N TYR A 138 -31.72 1.05 -1.69
CA TYR A 138 -31.60 2.40 -2.26
C TYR A 138 -30.25 2.67 -2.94
N LEU A 139 -29.22 1.83 -2.73
CA LEU A 139 -27.94 1.93 -3.44
C LEU A 139 -28.00 1.37 -4.87
N LYS A 140 -29.06 0.64 -5.22
CA LYS A 140 -29.22 0.03 -6.54
C LYS A 140 -29.13 1.07 -7.65
N GLY A 141 -28.23 0.83 -8.61
CA GLY A 141 -28.03 1.73 -9.74
C GLY A 141 -27.17 2.98 -9.43
N LEU A 142 -26.65 3.14 -8.21
CA LEU A 142 -25.77 4.26 -7.86
C LEU A 142 -24.29 3.93 -8.11
N HIS A 143 -23.53 4.94 -8.54
CA HIS A 143 -22.08 4.86 -8.58
C HIS A 143 -21.54 5.11 -7.18
N LEU A 144 -20.84 4.13 -6.62
CA LEU A 144 -20.33 4.19 -5.25
C LEU A 144 -18.81 4.33 -5.26
N ASN A 145 -18.28 5.25 -4.45
CA ASN A 145 -16.86 5.39 -4.18
C ASN A 145 -16.59 5.24 -2.68
N ILE A 146 -15.67 4.35 -2.32
CA ILE A 146 -15.24 4.15 -0.94
C ILE A 146 -14.10 5.10 -0.62
N THR A 147 -14.31 5.95 0.39
CA THR A 147 -13.40 7.04 0.76
C THR A 147 -13.19 7.06 2.27
N THR A 148 -12.82 8.21 2.84
CA THR A 148 -12.75 8.45 4.29
C THR A 148 -13.75 9.51 4.75
N TYR A 149 -14.71 9.90 3.91
CA TYR A 149 -15.69 10.95 4.18
C TYR A 149 -17.02 10.67 3.46
N TYR A 150 -18.07 11.39 3.84
CA TYR A 150 -19.33 11.36 3.11
C TYR A 150 -19.38 12.54 2.13
N SER A 151 -19.74 12.28 0.88
CA SER A 151 -19.95 13.32 -0.13
C SER A 151 -20.80 12.79 -1.27
N VAL A 152 -21.38 13.69 -2.06
CA VAL A 152 -21.96 13.37 -3.37
C VAL A 152 -21.27 14.28 -4.39
N LEU A 153 -20.64 13.67 -5.39
CA LEU A 153 -19.94 14.40 -6.44
C LEU A 153 -20.94 14.98 -7.45
N THR A 154 -20.49 15.98 -8.22
CA THR A 154 -21.34 16.67 -9.20
C THR A 154 -21.87 15.77 -10.32
N ASP A 155 -21.22 14.63 -10.55
CA ASP A 155 -21.64 13.61 -11.52
C ASP A 155 -22.62 12.58 -10.93
N GLY A 156 -23.01 12.72 -9.67
CA GLY A 156 -23.93 11.83 -8.97
C GLY A 156 -23.25 10.64 -8.27
N THR A 157 -21.92 10.55 -8.29
CA THR A 157 -21.19 9.51 -7.55
C THR A 157 -21.32 9.74 -6.04
N VAL A 158 -21.75 8.72 -5.31
CA VAL A 158 -21.88 8.74 -3.86
C VAL A 158 -20.57 8.28 -3.24
N CYS A 159 -19.99 9.10 -2.36
CA CYS A 159 -18.82 8.78 -1.57
C CYS A 159 -19.25 8.42 -0.14
N ILE A 160 -18.84 7.24 0.33
CA ILE A 160 -19.02 6.80 1.72
C ILE A 160 -17.67 6.44 2.34
N PRO A 161 -17.47 6.66 3.64
CA PRO A 161 -16.26 6.20 4.31
C PRO A 161 -16.25 4.67 4.42
N TRP A 162 -15.08 4.04 4.35
CA TRP A 162 -14.95 2.58 4.49
C TRP A 162 -15.52 1.99 5.80
N ASN A 163 -15.60 2.81 6.86
CA ASN A 163 -16.16 2.48 8.17
C ASN A 163 -17.56 3.06 8.41
N TRP A 164 -18.33 3.27 7.34
CA TRP A 164 -19.71 3.72 7.42
C TRP A 164 -20.57 2.82 8.32
N THR A 165 -21.65 3.39 8.86
CA THR A 165 -22.61 2.71 9.73
C THR A 165 -24.03 3.04 9.27
N LEU A 166 -24.94 2.07 9.36
CA LEU A 166 -26.38 2.24 9.11
C LEU A 166 -27.09 3.01 10.23
#